data_AF-A0A846UYM9-F1
#
_entry.id   AF-A0A846UYM9-F1
#
_cell.length_a   1.000
_cell.length_b   1.000
_cell.length_c   1.000
_cell.angle_alpha   90.00
_cell.angle_beta   90.00
_cell.angle_gamma   90.00
#
_symmetry.space_group_name_H-M   'P 1'
#
loop_
_entity.id
_entity.type
_entity.pdbx_description
1 polymer ?
#
loop_
_entity_poly.entity_id
_entity_poly.type
_entity_poly.pdbx_seq_one_letter_code
_entity_poly.pdbx_strand_id
1 'polypeptide(L)'
;MQIQDDTMDDRPPRLQVGGVYLQIAKHDCHACGQATPVYALLLVGPFVVEGEVDLAVELTDDSTATLPNPVRLPEAVAAFATQHSQGRFRTDFSRAEERPYWMNHCQHCDTKIGAWYVHNAGGPFFPLNESDFPSITAGRLEGAFVFDDPSLGASSAMDTWRHWFERQ
;
A
#
# COMPACT_ATOMS: atom_id res chain seq x y z
N MET A 1 -1.89 -13.50 -46.08
CA MET A 1 -1.18 -12.85 -44.96
C MET A 1 -2.26 -12.36 -44.01
N GLN A 2 -2.64 -13.19 -43.04
CA GLN A 2 -3.61 -12.82 -42.02
C GLN A 2 -2.89 -11.94 -41.02
N ILE A 3 -3.35 -10.69 -40.89
CA ILE A 3 -3.01 -9.83 -39.76
C ILE A 3 -3.75 -10.47 -38.58
N GLN A 4 -3.01 -11.02 -37.63
CA GLN A 4 -3.58 -11.42 -36.35
C GLN A 4 -4.02 -10.12 -35.67
N ASP A 5 -5.34 -9.97 -35.48
CA ASP A 5 -5.87 -9.04 -34.50
C ASP A 5 -5.38 -9.52 -33.13
N ASP A 6 -4.28 -8.94 -32.65
CA ASP A 6 -3.97 -8.88 -31.22
C ASP A 6 -5.08 -8.04 -30.60
N THR A 7 -6.17 -8.70 -30.19
CA THR A 7 -7.08 -8.12 -29.22
C THR A 7 -6.28 -7.97 -27.93
N MET A 8 -5.63 -6.81 -27.77
CA MET A 8 -5.21 -6.32 -26.46
C MET A 8 -6.41 -6.51 -25.54
N ASP A 9 -6.23 -7.36 -24.55
CA ASP A 9 -7.22 -7.57 -23.51
C ASP A 9 -7.36 -6.25 -22.73
N ASP A 10 -8.31 -5.40 -23.14
CA ASP A 10 -8.60 -4.07 -22.55
C ASP A 10 -9.08 -4.17 -21.08
N ARG A 11 -9.08 -5.37 -20.49
CA ARG A 11 -9.42 -5.57 -19.09
C ARG A 11 -8.29 -5.00 -18.23
N PRO A 12 -8.60 -4.16 -17.23
CA PRO A 12 -7.59 -3.65 -16.31
C PRO A 12 -6.92 -4.83 -15.60
N PRO A 13 -5.61 -4.73 -15.29
CA PRO A 13 -4.91 -5.81 -14.64
C PRO A 13 -5.48 -6.06 -13.25
N ARG A 14 -5.47 -7.31 -12.82
CA ARG A 14 -6.00 -7.72 -11.51
C ARG A 14 -4.93 -8.48 -10.76
N LEU A 15 -4.80 -8.17 -9.47
CA LEU A 15 -3.88 -8.84 -8.57
C LEU A 15 -4.65 -9.53 -7.47
N GLN A 16 -4.57 -10.85 -7.41
CA GLN A 16 -4.95 -11.61 -6.22
C GLN A 16 -3.75 -11.71 -5.26
N VAL A 17 -4.00 -11.56 -3.97
CA VAL A 17 -3.01 -11.68 -2.89
C VAL A 17 -3.52 -12.65 -1.82
N GLY A 18 -2.62 -13.21 -1.01
CA GLY A 18 -2.97 -14.12 0.10
C GLY A 18 -3.23 -13.42 1.43
N GLY A 19 -2.79 -12.16 1.56
CA GLY A 19 -3.05 -11.35 2.74
C GLY A 19 -2.59 -9.91 2.57
N VAL A 20 -2.92 -9.11 3.57
CA VAL A 20 -2.58 -7.68 3.63
C VAL A 20 -2.16 -7.32 5.05
N TYR A 21 -1.05 -6.60 5.17
CA TYR A 21 -0.72 -5.86 6.39
C TYR A 21 -1.21 -4.43 6.28
N LEU A 22 -1.89 -3.95 7.32
CA LEU A 22 -2.03 -2.53 7.58
C LEU A 22 -0.86 -2.11 8.49
N GLN A 23 0.14 -1.49 7.89
CA GLN A 23 1.29 -0.96 8.60
C GLN A 23 0.94 0.36 9.29
N ILE A 24 1.55 0.60 10.45
CA ILE A 24 1.34 1.77 11.29
C ILE A 24 2.71 2.30 11.72
N ALA A 25 2.93 3.58 11.48
CA ALA A 25 4.12 4.31 11.92
C ALA A 25 3.74 5.74 12.33
N LYS A 26 4.74 6.56 12.73
CA LYS A 26 4.54 7.98 13.09
C LYS A 26 5.08 8.91 12.01
N HIS A 27 4.40 10.03 11.82
CA HIS A 27 4.84 11.13 10.95
C HIS A 27 4.56 12.46 11.63
N ASP A 28 5.46 13.43 11.49
CA ASP A 28 5.25 14.81 11.95
C ASP A 28 4.44 15.57 10.90
N CYS A 29 3.24 16.00 11.25
CA CYS A 29 2.33 16.64 10.30
C CYS A 29 2.91 17.95 9.75
N HIS A 30 3.01 18.08 8.43
CA HIS A 30 3.53 19.29 7.78
C HIS A 30 2.69 20.56 8.01
N ALA A 31 1.43 20.44 8.44
CA ALA A 31 0.56 21.59 8.71
C ALA A 31 0.58 22.04 10.18
N CYS A 32 0.49 21.12 11.13
CA CYS A 32 0.40 21.47 12.56
C CYS A 32 1.64 21.09 13.39
N GLY A 33 2.62 20.40 12.79
CA GLY A 33 3.85 19.95 13.45
C GLY A 33 3.68 18.82 14.48
N GLN A 34 2.45 18.37 14.75
CA GLN A 34 2.20 17.32 15.73
C GLN A 34 2.43 15.93 15.13
N ALA A 35 3.03 15.03 15.91
CA ALA A 35 3.17 13.63 15.55
C ALA A 35 1.78 12.96 15.44
N THR A 36 1.56 12.27 14.32
CA THR A 36 0.32 11.56 14.00
C THR A 36 0.63 10.13 13.53
N PRO A 37 -0.22 9.14 13.84
CA PRO A 37 -0.15 7.86 13.16
C PRO A 37 -0.39 8.05 11.66
N VAL A 38 0.33 7.29 10.86
CA VAL A 38 0.12 7.10 9.43
C VAL A 38 0.08 5.62 9.13
N TYR A 39 -0.55 5.28 8.00
CA TYR A 39 -0.91 3.94 7.61
C TYR A 39 -0.48 3.67 6.17
N ALA A 40 -0.10 2.43 5.90
CA ALA A 40 0.18 1.92 4.56
C ALA A 40 -0.30 0.48 4.43
N LEU A 41 -0.57 0.07 3.18
CA LEU A 41 -0.93 -1.30 2.85
C LEU A 41 0.29 -2.01 2.24
N LEU A 42 0.63 -3.15 2.83
CA LEU A 42 1.62 -4.08 2.30
C LEU A 42 0.93 -5.39 1.94
N LEU A 43 0.94 -5.72 0.66
CA LEU A 43 0.36 -6.92 0.09
C LEU A 43 1.35 -8.07 0.19
N VAL A 44 0.86 -9.26 0.52
CA VAL A 44 1.67 -10.47 0.63
C VAL A 44 1.06 -11.64 -0.14
N GLY A 45 1.94 -12.53 -0.58
CA GLY A 45 1.58 -13.68 -1.39
C GLY A 45 0.69 -14.71 -0.68
N PRO A 46 0.27 -15.76 -1.40
CA PRO A 46 0.59 -15.99 -2.82
C PRO A 46 0.00 -14.93 -3.75
N PHE A 47 0.71 -14.61 -4.84
CA PHE A 47 0.27 -13.63 -5.83
C PHE A 47 -0.24 -14.32 -7.10
N VAL A 48 -1.38 -13.88 -7.60
CA VAL A 48 -1.88 -14.27 -8.94
C VAL A 48 -2.15 -13.01 -9.72
N VAL A 49 -1.45 -12.84 -10.84
CA VAL A 49 -1.56 -11.68 -11.72
C VAL A 49 -2.39 -12.06 -12.95
N GLU A 50 -3.48 -11.34 -13.20
CA GLU A 50 -4.25 -11.39 -14.43
C GLU A 50 -3.99 -10.09 -15.23
N GLY A 51 -3.40 -10.20 -16.42
CA GLY A 51 -2.98 -9.04 -17.23
C GLY A 51 -1.55 -8.58 -16.94
N GLU A 52 -1.15 -7.46 -17.54
CA GLU A 52 0.17 -6.85 -17.29
C GLU A 52 0.08 -5.83 -16.15
N VAL A 53 0.82 -6.08 -15.08
CA VAL A 53 1.00 -5.11 -13.99
C VAL A 53 2.40 -4.53 -14.12
N ASP A 54 2.50 -3.21 -14.21
CA ASP A 54 3.79 -2.51 -14.27
C ASP A 54 4.48 -2.57 -12.89
N LEU A 55 5.43 -3.49 -12.77
CA LEU A 55 6.25 -3.68 -11.58
C LEU A 55 7.72 -3.75 -11.97
N ALA A 56 8.56 -3.05 -11.20
CA ALA A 56 10.00 -3.09 -11.37
C ALA A 56 10.63 -4.47 -11.05
N VAL A 57 9.89 -5.35 -10.37
CA VAL A 57 10.34 -6.70 -9.98
C VAL A 57 9.20 -7.71 -10.15
N GLU A 58 9.57 -8.95 -10.45
CA GLU A 58 8.64 -10.07 -10.50
C GLU A 58 8.12 -10.40 -9.08
N LEU A 59 6.80 -10.59 -8.93
CA LEU A 59 6.20 -11.02 -7.67
C LEU A 59 6.32 -12.54 -7.52
N THR A 60 6.99 -12.96 -6.45
CA THR A 60 7.04 -14.34 -5.99
C THR A 60 6.19 -14.50 -4.73
N ASP A 61 5.89 -15.73 -4.32
CA ASP A 61 5.13 -15.97 -3.08
C ASP A 61 5.82 -15.37 -1.83
N ASP A 62 7.15 -15.25 -1.86
CA ASP A 62 7.94 -14.62 -0.81
C ASP A 62 8.10 -13.10 -1.01
N SER A 63 7.55 -12.50 -2.06
CA SER A 63 7.62 -11.05 -2.27
C SER A 63 6.58 -10.29 -1.42
N THR A 64 6.75 -8.99 -1.34
CA THR A 64 5.76 -8.03 -0.86
C THR A 64 5.56 -6.92 -1.87
N ALA A 65 4.38 -6.32 -1.89
CA ALA A 65 4.10 -5.15 -2.73
C ALA A 65 3.41 -4.07 -1.90
N THR A 66 3.89 -2.83 -1.99
CA THR A 66 3.21 -1.68 -1.39
C THR A 66 2.11 -1.16 -2.32
N LEU A 67 1.10 -0.51 -1.75
CA LEU A 67 0.01 0.12 -2.51
C LEU A 67 -0.03 1.62 -2.15
N PRO A 68 0.81 2.48 -2.76
CA PRO A 68 1.01 3.86 -2.31
C PRO A 68 -0.21 4.77 -2.48
N ASN A 69 -0.94 4.62 -3.58
CA ASN A 69 -2.11 5.43 -3.93
C ASN A 69 -3.32 4.54 -4.23
N PRO A 70 -3.90 3.82 -3.22
CA PRO A 70 -5.01 2.91 -3.48
C PRO A 70 -6.25 3.66 -3.91
N VAL A 71 -6.71 3.48 -5.15
CA VAL A 71 -7.98 4.08 -5.59
C VAL A 71 -9.18 3.27 -5.09
N ARG A 72 -9.09 1.94 -5.22
CA ARG A 72 -10.10 0.99 -4.76
C ARG A 72 -9.44 -0.06 -3.87
N LEU A 73 -10.15 -0.45 -2.83
CA LEU A 73 -9.77 -1.56 -1.96
C LEU A 73 -10.90 -2.60 -1.96
N PRO A 74 -10.58 -3.91 -1.86
CA PRO A 74 -11.56 -4.93 -1.55
C PRO A 74 -12.31 -4.58 -0.26
N GLU A 75 -13.61 -4.88 -0.19
CA GLU A 75 -14.47 -4.45 0.92
C GLU A 75 -13.92 -4.85 2.30
N ALA A 76 -13.45 -6.08 2.44
CA ALA A 76 -12.85 -6.58 3.68
C ALA A 76 -11.58 -5.79 4.07
N VAL A 77 -10.74 -5.45 3.09
CA VAL A 77 -9.52 -4.66 3.31
C VAL A 77 -9.86 -3.22 3.68
N ALA A 78 -10.86 -2.62 3.01
CA ALA A 78 -11.36 -1.28 3.32
C ALA A 78 -11.95 -1.19 4.74
N ALA A 79 -12.75 -2.18 5.14
CA ALA A 79 -13.33 -2.26 6.47
C ALA A 79 -12.24 -2.42 7.55
N PHE A 80 -11.29 -3.33 7.32
CA PHE A 80 -10.12 -3.52 8.18
C PHE A 80 -9.30 -2.24 8.34
N ALA A 81 -8.95 -1.59 7.22
CA ALA A 81 -8.21 -0.34 7.22
C ALA A 81 -8.95 0.79 7.96
N THR A 82 -10.26 0.92 7.74
CA THR A 82 -11.09 1.93 8.40
C THR A 82 -11.17 1.71 9.90
N GLN A 83 -11.41 0.47 10.33
CA GLN A 83 -11.50 0.11 11.74
C GLN A 83 -10.19 0.37 12.48
N HIS A 84 -9.08 -0.13 11.94
CA HIS A 84 -7.77 -0.04 12.60
C HIS A 84 -7.16 1.36 12.53
N SER A 85 -7.50 2.15 11.51
CA SER A 85 -7.09 3.56 11.44
C SER A 85 -8.04 4.52 12.13
N GLN A 86 -9.16 4.05 12.69
CA GLN A 86 -10.22 4.90 13.24
C GLN A 86 -10.67 6.00 12.25
N GLY A 87 -10.76 5.64 10.96
CA GLY A 87 -11.14 6.57 9.88
C GLY A 87 -10.07 7.61 9.49
N ARG A 88 -8.84 7.48 9.99
CA ARG A 88 -7.72 8.39 9.63
C ARG A 88 -7.02 7.99 8.33
N PHE A 89 -7.21 6.76 7.90
CA PHE A 89 -6.85 6.31 6.56
C PHE A 89 -8.14 6.08 5.77
N ARG A 90 -8.42 6.98 4.82
CA ARG A 90 -9.70 7.02 4.10
C ARG A 90 -9.56 7.67 2.73
N THR A 91 -10.54 7.47 1.86
CA THR A 91 -10.56 8.12 0.55
C THR A 91 -10.75 9.62 0.65
N ASP A 92 -9.89 10.38 -0.04
CA ASP A 92 -10.07 11.82 -0.27
C ASP A 92 -9.40 12.22 -1.60
N PHE A 93 -9.71 13.39 -2.13
CA PHE A 93 -9.16 13.92 -3.39
C PHE A 93 -7.76 14.50 -3.20
N SER A 94 -6.80 14.03 -3.99
CA SER A 94 -5.46 14.61 -4.11
C SER A 94 -5.39 15.55 -5.31
N ARG A 95 -4.93 16.78 -5.08
CA ARG A 95 -4.67 17.73 -6.17
C ARG A 95 -3.45 17.35 -7.01
N ALA A 96 -2.46 16.70 -6.40
CA ALA A 96 -1.23 16.31 -7.09
C ALA A 96 -1.44 15.11 -8.04
N GLU A 97 -2.35 14.20 -7.67
CA GLU A 97 -2.68 13.00 -8.46
C GLU A 97 -3.96 13.19 -9.30
N GLU A 98 -4.63 14.34 -9.15
CA GLU A 98 -5.91 14.70 -9.79
C GLU A 98 -7.02 13.63 -9.67
N ARG A 99 -6.97 12.81 -8.61
CA ARG A 99 -7.92 11.72 -8.36
C ARG A 99 -8.11 11.46 -6.87
N PRO A 100 -9.25 10.87 -6.46
CA PRO A 100 -9.41 10.36 -5.11
C PRO A 100 -8.63 9.05 -4.91
N TYR A 101 -8.01 8.91 -3.74
CA TYR A 101 -7.41 7.65 -3.29
C TYR A 101 -7.40 7.59 -1.76
N TRP A 102 -7.13 6.41 -1.20
CA TRP A 102 -6.98 6.18 0.23
C TRP A 102 -5.72 6.85 0.75
N MET A 103 -5.88 7.88 1.59
CA MET A 103 -4.77 8.66 2.13
C MET A 103 -4.90 8.89 3.62
N ASN A 104 -3.76 9.26 4.22
CA ASN A 104 -3.65 9.52 5.64
C ASN A 104 -4.19 10.92 5.98
N HIS A 105 -4.78 11.06 7.16
CA HIS A 105 -5.26 12.33 7.69
C HIS A 105 -4.72 12.53 9.09
N CYS A 106 -4.07 13.67 9.31
CA CYS A 106 -3.46 13.99 10.59
C CYS A 106 -4.50 13.98 11.70
N GLN A 107 -4.41 13.01 12.62
CA GLN A 107 -4.33 13.30 14.04
C GLN A 107 -5.19 14.41 14.66
N HIS A 108 -4.63 15.60 14.51
CA HIS A 108 -4.93 16.76 15.32
C HIS A 108 -5.59 17.87 14.51
N CYS A 109 -5.31 17.94 13.21
CA CYS A 109 -5.80 19.01 12.32
C CYS A 109 -6.49 18.51 11.05
N ASP A 110 -6.62 17.18 10.89
CA ASP A 110 -7.23 16.49 9.74
C ASP A 110 -6.60 16.80 8.37
N THR A 111 -5.42 17.42 8.35
CA THR A 111 -4.66 17.67 7.12
C THR A 111 -4.32 16.36 6.41
N LYS A 112 -4.51 16.35 5.09
CA LYS A 112 -4.18 15.23 4.19
C LYS A 112 -2.68 14.99 4.15
N ILE A 113 -2.26 13.73 4.30
CA ILE A 113 -0.89 13.25 4.21
C ILE A 113 -0.85 12.22 3.09
N GLY A 114 -0.45 12.66 1.91
CA GLY A 114 -0.39 11.82 0.71
C GLY A 114 0.81 10.89 0.65
N ALA A 115 0.82 10.00 -0.34
CA ALA A 115 1.85 8.96 -0.52
C ALA A 115 3.28 9.48 -0.53
N TRP A 116 3.51 10.70 -1.07
CA TRP A 116 4.83 11.32 -1.10
C TRP A 116 5.49 11.38 0.29
N TYR A 117 4.73 11.72 1.33
CA TYR A 117 5.24 11.84 2.70
C TYR A 117 5.51 10.50 3.39
N VAL A 118 4.90 9.41 2.90
CA VAL A 118 4.88 8.13 3.62
C VAL A 118 5.70 7.04 2.94
N HIS A 119 5.81 7.06 1.61
CA HIS A 119 6.43 5.99 0.81
C HIS A 119 7.78 6.35 0.18
N ASN A 120 8.28 7.57 0.35
CA ASN A 120 9.55 7.97 -0.26
C ASN A 120 10.66 8.08 0.76
N ALA A 121 11.90 8.30 0.28
CA ALA A 121 13.06 8.44 1.14
C ALA A 121 12.81 9.43 2.29
N GLY A 122 12.96 8.96 3.53
CA GLY A 122 12.66 9.72 4.76
C GLY A 122 11.21 9.60 5.25
N GLY A 123 10.35 8.90 4.51
CA GLY A 123 8.98 8.56 4.92
C GLY A 123 8.95 7.31 5.82
N PRO A 124 7.90 7.13 6.64
CA PRO A 124 7.89 6.07 7.66
C PRO A 124 7.80 4.64 7.10
N PHE A 125 7.38 4.47 5.85
CA PHE A 125 7.31 3.17 5.17
C PHE A 125 8.39 3.03 4.08
N PHE A 126 9.48 3.79 4.22
CA PHE A 126 10.71 3.65 3.43
C PHE A 126 11.90 3.48 4.39
N PRO A 127 11.97 2.37 5.15
CA PRO A 127 13.08 2.13 6.06
C PRO A 127 14.39 2.06 5.26
N LEU A 128 15.42 2.78 5.71
CA LEU A 128 16.72 2.81 5.04
C LEU A 128 17.64 1.70 5.56
N ASN A 129 17.38 1.20 6.77
CA ASN A 129 18.11 0.10 7.39
C ASN A 129 17.23 -0.63 8.42
N GLU A 130 17.68 -1.81 8.87
CA GLU A 130 16.90 -2.67 9.79
C GLU A 130 16.63 -2.02 11.16
N SER A 131 17.43 -1.03 11.57
CA SER A 131 17.19 -0.33 12.85
C SER A 131 15.95 0.55 12.84
N ASP A 132 15.41 0.84 11.65
CA ASP A 132 14.16 1.57 11.47
C ASP A 132 12.93 0.66 11.67
N PHE A 133 13.08 -0.67 11.52
CA PHE A 133 11.97 -1.62 11.54
C PHE A 133 11.10 -1.58 12.81
N PRO A 134 11.64 -1.43 14.03
CA PRO A 134 10.84 -1.30 15.25
C PRO A 134 9.85 -0.13 15.26
N SER A 135 10.04 0.87 14.40
CA SER A 135 9.13 2.02 14.29
C SER A 135 7.86 1.70 13.49
N ILE A 136 7.84 0.57 12.77
CA ILE A 136 6.73 0.12 11.94
C ILE A 136 6.10 -1.10 12.61
N THR A 137 4.85 -0.95 13.02
CA THR A 137 4.01 -2.04 13.53
C THR A 137 2.94 -2.38 12.49
N ALA A 138 2.26 -3.52 12.61
CA ALA A 138 1.18 -3.85 11.68
C ALA A 138 0.11 -4.76 12.29
N GLY A 139 -1.11 -4.63 11.78
CA GLY A 139 -2.12 -5.68 11.85
C GLY A 139 -2.13 -6.47 10.55
N ARG A 140 -2.39 -7.79 10.63
CA ARG A 140 -2.47 -8.68 9.47
C ARG A 140 -3.91 -9.11 9.22
N LEU A 141 -4.33 -9.06 7.96
CA LEU A 141 -5.58 -9.60 7.48
C LEU A 141 -5.28 -10.70 6.45
N GLU A 142 -5.59 -11.94 6.81
CA GLU A 142 -5.48 -13.09 5.90
C GLU A 142 -6.69 -13.17 4.98
N GLY A 143 -6.45 -13.57 3.73
CA GLY A 143 -7.53 -13.87 2.80
C GLY A 143 -7.12 -13.68 1.34
N ALA A 144 -7.85 -14.35 0.46
CA ALA A 144 -7.74 -14.12 -0.98
C ALA A 144 -8.44 -12.81 -1.33
N PHE A 145 -7.65 -11.77 -1.61
CA PHE A 145 -8.17 -10.45 -1.96
C PHE A 145 -7.76 -10.08 -3.39
N VAL A 146 -8.70 -9.53 -4.17
CA VAL A 146 -8.47 -9.14 -5.56
C VAL A 146 -8.50 -7.62 -5.69
N PHE A 147 -7.40 -7.05 -6.16
CA PHE A 147 -7.27 -5.63 -6.45
C PHE A 147 -7.39 -5.42 -7.96
N ASP A 148 -8.33 -4.58 -8.38
CA ASP A 148 -8.50 -4.21 -9.79
C ASP A 148 -7.73 -2.92 -10.09
N ASP A 149 -6.84 -2.97 -11.07
CA ASP A 149 -5.94 -1.89 -11.49
C ASP A 149 -5.05 -1.34 -10.34
N PRO A 150 -4.28 -2.21 -9.63
CA PRO A 150 -3.50 -1.76 -8.50
C PRO A 150 -2.27 -0.96 -8.94
N SER A 151 -2.10 0.22 -8.36
CA SER A 151 -0.84 0.99 -8.47
C SER A 151 0.15 0.50 -7.42
N LEU A 152 1.02 -0.42 -7.82
CA LEU A 152 1.94 -1.09 -6.92
C LEU A 152 3.30 -0.40 -6.85
N GLY A 153 3.96 -0.53 -5.70
CA GLY A 153 5.37 -0.20 -5.52
C GLY A 153 6.12 -1.38 -4.92
N ALA A 154 7.19 -1.83 -5.59
CA ALA A 154 8.07 -2.85 -5.03
C ALA A 154 9.07 -2.23 -4.05
N SER A 155 9.30 -2.89 -2.91
CA SER A 155 10.30 -2.46 -1.93
C SER A 155 10.94 -3.68 -1.26
N SER A 156 12.18 -4.01 -1.63
CA SER A 156 12.97 -5.08 -0.99
C SER A 156 13.22 -4.81 0.50
N ALA A 157 13.20 -3.54 0.91
CA ALA A 157 13.24 -3.17 2.32
C ALA A 157 11.98 -3.66 3.07
N MET A 158 10.83 -3.68 2.40
CA MET A 158 9.58 -4.18 3.00
C MET A 158 9.48 -5.71 3.03
N ASP A 159 10.11 -6.40 2.07
CA ASP A 159 10.33 -7.85 2.17
C ASP A 159 11.15 -8.19 3.42
N THR A 160 12.24 -7.46 3.62
CA THR A 160 13.15 -7.65 4.76
C THR A 160 12.46 -7.32 6.08
N TRP A 161 11.70 -6.21 6.12
CA TRP A 161 10.88 -5.85 7.27
C TRP A 161 9.85 -6.93 7.61
N ARG A 162 9.13 -7.49 6.62
CA ARG A 162 8.14 -8.55 6.86
C ARG A 162 8.78 -9.74 7.57
N HIS A 163 9.89 -10.23 7.03
CA HIS A 163 10.62 -11.34 7.65
C HIS A 163 11.15 -11.02 9.04
N TRP A 164 11.56 -9.79 9.30
CA TRP A 164 11.95 -9.35 10.64
C TRP A 164 10.74 -9.33 11.60
N PHE A 165 9.60 -8.81 11.15
CA PHE A 165 8.38 -8.66 11.93
C PHE A 165 7.78 -10.02 12.32
N GLU A 166 7.79 -10.98 11.41
CA GLU A 166 7.24 -12.33 11.62
C GLU A 166 8.08 -13.22 12.54
N ARG A 167 9.33 -12.85 12.84
CA ARG A 167 10.23 -13.61 13.73
C ARG A 167 10.13 -13.22 15.20
N GLN A 168 9.33 -12.20 15.54
CA GLN A 168 9.14 -11.74 16.91
C GLN A 168 8.08 -12.54 17.65
#